data_AF-A0A847X9U8-F1
#
_entry.id   AF-A0A847X9U8-F1
#
_cell.length_a   1.000
_cell.length_b   1.000
_cell.length_c   1.000
_cell.angle_alpha   90.00
_cell.angle_beta   90.00
_cell.angle_gamma   90.00
#
_symmetry.space_group_name_H-M   'P 1'
#
loop_
_entity.id
_entity.type
_entity.pdbx_description
1 polymer ?
#
loop_
_entity_poly.entity_id
_entity_poly.type
_entity_poly.pdbx_seq_one_letter_code
_entity_poly.pdbx_strand_id
1 'polypeptide(L)'
;MYYVTFLYLGILSYFSTVKKKDIDFKLVAIPFVLIAFLRFGMGIDYFSYNKIYDSFNPSLSVIQNLNRSTNIEFIFRLLNIVFVKLRVPYHIFSSLFTLLITYFVFKLVNEKSDNRIMSIFIFYGLLYFYWNLSALRQGLVLTVMIYVFMSDRYDNVEKFIITILMIFVHKSAIIVPFFYFLSQLFNWNKKYFLLLLLLAPLSRVGNLFDLEALMVNIPIINKATKYLEYNSISYFSLPALLRLFFIIILIFHYDRILFYRKDLKKILNFSLITLIFYFYLPTSMLIGTRTTIFGYYLLIILIPTIINLYDYQYITKLLSYLFFTIVITVLFINEFDKQARRSGYNESIHKLNMETIFSKNYNHFSNGYAFDYNVQIINDTLVNKELETKINSDSFDTISSITDSNDYFSVYFPSHELYGVINTDGKIVLEPQFEERVTIIGPYLELINDESFLSDYTYYHILNLNTPVPFGEVKKYFIPYNIDERKGKLISRYDAETKIKNMDFLEIYGELPVIEYEWFQYLDSNYSVIRLATTNTSYYILLKDDEVLVPKLYKNINLLNENNIIRAHYFGNTDFINEEGEIVWYEN
;
A
#
# COMPACT_ATOMS: atom_id res chain seq x y z
N MET A 1 18.11 -12.54 6.43
CA MET A 1 18.88 -11.26 6.39
C MET A 1 18.62 -10.38 7.61
N TYR A 2 17.37 -10.09 7.99
CA TYR A 2 17.09 -9.11 9.04
C TYR A 2 17.73 -9.38 10.41
N TYR A 3 17.65 -10.61 10.90
CA TYR A 3 18.27 -11.03 12.16
C TYR A 3 19.80 -10.97 12.09
N VAL A 4 20.38 -11.35 10.94
CA VAL A 4 21.83 -11.28 10.70
C VAL A 4 22.29 -9.83 10.73
N THR A 5 21.56 -8.91 10.09
CA THR A 5 21.84 -7.47 10.16
C THR A 5 21.74 -6.95 11.60
N PHE A 6 20.75 -7.39 12.38
CA PHE A 6 20.63 -7.01 13.80
C PHE A 6 21.87 -7.40 14.60
N LEU A 7 22.28 -8.67 14.49
CA LEU A 7 23.47 -9.19 15.17
C LEU A 7 24.76 -8.51 14.70
N TYR A 8 24.90 -8.32 13.38
CA TYR A 8 26.01 -7.61 12.77
C TYR A 8 26.16 -6.19 13.33
N LEU A 9 25.08 -5.40 13.34
CA LEU A 9 25.08 -4.05 13.88
C LEU A 9 25.31 -4.03 15.40
N GLY A 10 24.77 -5.00 16.14
CA GLY A 10 25.03 -5.14 17.57
C GLY A 10 26.51 -5.42 17.87
N ILE A 11 27.15 -6.31 17.11
CA ILE A 11 28.59 -6.61 17.25
C ILE A 11 29.44 -5.37 16.92
N LEU A 12 29.16 -4.69 15.80
CA LEU A 12 29.87 -3.47 15.44
C LEU A 12 29.68 -2.38 16.50
N SER A 13 28.46 -2.24 17.02
CA SER A 13 28.13 -1.29 18.09
C SER A 13 28.92 -1.58 19.37
N TYR A 14 29.08 -2.84 19.75
CA TYR A 14 29.90 -3.23 20.90
C TYR A 14 31.35 -2.76 20.72
N PHE A 15 31.97 -3.08 19.58
CA PHE A 15 33.36 -2.71 19.32
C PHE A 15 33.56 -1.20 19.24
N SER A 16 32.62 -0.47 18.62
CA SER A 16 32.65 0.99 18.55
C SER A 16 32.45 1.63 19.91
N THR A 17 31.45 1.18 20.67
CA THR A 17 31.03 1.82 21.92
C THR A 17 31.93 1.43 23.09
N VAL A 18 32.10 0.13 23.33
CA VAL A 18 32.77 -0.39 24.53
C VAL A 18 34.29 -0.45 24.30
N LYS A 19 34.72 -0.97 23.14
CA LYS A 19 36.15 -1.10 22.82
C LYS A 19 36.75 0.13 22.16
N LYS A 20 35.95 1.16 21.86
CA LYS A 20 36.38 2.42 21.21
C LYS A 20 37.19 2.19 19.93
N LYS A 21 36.86 1.13 19.17
CA LYS A 21 37.48 0.88 17.87
C LYS A 21 36.87 1.81 16.83
N ASP A 22 37.71 2.44 16.04
CA ASP A 22 37.25 3.17 14.87
C ASP A 22 36.82 2.16 13.79
N ILE A 23 35.57 2.26 13.37
CA ILE A 23 34.96 1.37 12.40
C ILE A 23 34.40 2.27 11.32
N ASP A 24 34.75 1.97 10.07
CA ASP A 24 34.26 2.76 8.94
C ASP A 24 32.73 2.74 8.89
N PHE A 25 32.15 3.93 9.00
CA PHE A 25 30.71 4.14 8.99
C PHE A 25 30.06 3.64 7.69
N LYS A 26 30.81 3.53 6.58
CA LYS A 26 30.31 2.98 5.32
C LYS A 26 29.91 1.51 5.42
N LEU A 27 30.58 0.72 6.27
CA LEU A 27 30.27 -0.70 6.46
C LEU A 27 28.84 -0.89 7.01
N VAL A 28 28.38 0.06 7.80
CA VAL A 28 27.03 0.07 8.38
C VAL A 28 25.95 0.26 7.32
N ALA A 29 26.24 0.88 6.17
CA ALA A 29 25.25 1.17 5.13
C ALA A 29 24.87 -0.07 4.30
N ILE A 30 25.79 -1.04 4.14
CA ILE A 30 25.62 -2.18 3.23
C ILE A 30 24.32 -2.96 3.50
N PRO A 31 23.99 -3.36 4.74
CA PRO A 31 22.77 -4.13 4.99
C PRO A 31 21.49 -3.35 4.66
N PHE A 32 21.49 -2.02 4.81
CA PHE A 32 20.33 -1.19 4.48
C PHE A 32 20.07 -1.16 2.98
N VAL A 33 21.13 -1.05 2.17
CA VAL A 33 21.03 -1.09 0.71
C VAL A 33 20.51 -2.44 0.23
N LEU A 34 21.07 -3.53 0.77
CA LEU A 34 20.62 -4.88 0.43
C LEU A 34 19.15 -5.09 0.83
N ILE A 35 18.75 -4.68 2.03
CA ILE A 35 17.35 -4.80 2.46
C ILE A 35 16.44 -3.96 1.56
N ALA A 36 16.82 -2.72 1.26
CA ALA A 36 15.99 -1.82 0.47
C ALA A 36 15.64 -2.42 -0.90
N PHE A 37 16.66 -2.90 -1.64
CA PHE A 37 16.50 -3.42 -3.00
C PHE A 37 16.01 -4.86 -3.09
N LEU A 38 16.43 -5.73 -2.17
CA LEU A 38 16.10 -7.15 -2.29
C LEU A 38 14.73 -7.48 -1.70
N ARG A 39 14.16 -6.66 -0.81
CA ARG A 39 12.90 -6.99 -0.12
C ARG A 39 11.70 -7.09 -1.07
N PHE A 40 10.85 -8.07 -0.81
CA PHE A 40 9.51 -8.18 -1.39
C PHE A 40 8.47 -8.31 -0.28
N GLY A 41 7.33 -7.63 -0.41
CA GLY A 41 6.23 -7.68 0.56
C GLY A 41 6.51 -7.14 1.96
N MET A 42 7.76 -6.74 2.27
CA MET A 42 8.14 -6.27 3.59
C MET A 42 7.69 -4.84 3.86
N GLY A 43 6.93 -4.65 4.94
CA GLY A 43 6.34 -3.39 5.35
C GLY A 43 4.82 -3.46 5.24
N ILE A 44 4.12 -3.05 6.29
CA ILE A 44 2.65 -3.14 6.42
C ILE A 44 1.94 -2.51 5.21
N ASP A 45 2.47 -1.41 4.69
CA ASP A 45 1.89 -0.66 3.59
C ASP A 45 2.46 -1.04 2.21
N TYR A 46 3.35 -2.05 2.11
CA TYR A 46 4.09 -2.36 0.88
C TYR A 46 3.15 -2.59 -0.32
N PHE A 47 2.17 -3.48 -0.18
CA PHE A 47 1.24 -3.80 -1.26
C PHE A 47 0.22 -2.69 -1.51
N SER A 48 -0.16 -1.94 -0.46
CA SER A 48 -1.00 -0.74 -0.60
C SER A 48 -0.33 0.31 -1.48
N TYR A 49 0.97 0.56 -1.26
CA TYR A 49 1.75 1.48 -2.10
C TYR A 49 1.98 0.92 -3.50
N ASN A 50 2.16 -0.40 -3.66
CA ASN A 50 2.24 -1.04 -4.98
C ASN A 50 0.96 -0.78 -5.79
N LYS A 51 -0.21 -1.00 -5.19
CA LYS A 51 -1.51 -0.77 -5.85
C LYS A 51 -1.72 0.70 -6.22
N ILE A 52 -1.28 1.62 -5.36
CA ILE A 52 -1.29 3.05 -5.68
C ILE A 52 -0.41 3.33 -6.89
N TYR A 53 0.79 2.77 -6.93
CA TYR A 53 1.75 2.96 -8.01
C TYR A 53 1.19 2.44 -9.35
N ASP A 54 0.63 1.24 -9.34
CA ASP A 54 0.06 0.59 -10.53
C ASP A 54 -1.26 1.23 -10.99
N SER A 55 -1.91 2.07 -10.15
CA SER A 55 -3.12 2.81 -10.56
C SER A 55 -2.85 3.93 -11.56
N PHE A 56 -1.58 4.32 -11.75
CA PHE A 56 -1.19 5.32 -12.73
C PHE A 56 -0.85 4.65 -14.07
N ASN A 57 -1.26 5.27 -15.18
CA ASN A 57 -1.04 4.70 -16.51
C ASN A 57 0.06 5.49 -17.26
N PRO A 58 1.13 4.83 -17.76
CA PRO A 58 2.23 5.51 -18.44
C PRO A 58 1.82 6.22 -19.73
N SER A 59 0.82 5.68 -20.45
CA SER A 59 0.32 6.19 -21.73
C SER A 59 -0.52 7.46 -21.60
N LEU A 60 -1.11 7.71 -20.42
CA LEU A 60 -1.92 8.91 -20.19
C LEU A 60 -1.07 10.16 -19.96
N SER A 61 -1.62 11.32 -20.28
CA SER A 61 -0.99 12.62 -19.97
C SER A 61 -0.82 12.81 -18.45
N VAL A 62 0.10 13.70 -18.05
CA VAL A 62 0.34 14.01 -16.63
C VAL A 62 -0.93 14.54 -15.96
N ILE A 63 -1.71 15.38 -16.66
CA ILE A 63 -2.95 15.97 -16.13
C ILE A 63 -4.02 14.88 -15.90
N GLN A 64 -4.21 13.98 -16.87
CA GLN A 64 -5.14 12.85 -16.72
C GLN A 64 -4.76 11.95 -15.53
N ASN A 65 -3.47 11.68 -15.36
CA ASN A 65 -2.98 10.92 -14.21
C ASN A 65 -3.12 11.68 -12.88
N LEU A 66 -2.94 13.01 -12.86
CA LEU A 66 -3.10 13.83 -11.65
C LEU A 66 -4.54 13.85 -11.13
N ASN A 67 -5.52 13.65 -12.02
CA ASN A 67 -6.93 13.52 -11.68
C ASN A 67 -7.29 12.13 -11.14
N ARG A 68 -6.41 11.13 -11.31
CA ARG A 68 -6.53 9.83 -10.64
C ARG A 68 -5.96 9.91 -9.22
N SER A 69 -6.55 9.14 -8.30
CA SER A 69 -6.05 8.97 -6.93
C SER A 69 -5.90 10.28 -6.13
N THR A 70 -6.92 11.15 -6.18
CA THR A 70 -6.94 12.48 -5.52
C THR A 70 -6.81 12.44 -3.99
N ASN A 71 -6.97 11.27 -3.38
CA ASN A 71 -6.82 11.05 -1.93
C ASN A 71 -5.35 11.07 -1.43
N ILE A 72 -4.39 11.19 -2.34
CA ILE A 72 -2.94 11.18 -2.06
C ILE A 72 -2.37 12.59 -2.24
N GLU A 73 -1.37 12.94 -1.42
CA GLU A 73 -0.72 14.24 -1.46
C GLU A 73 0.02 14.51 -2.78
N PHE A 74 -0.03 15.76 -3.22
CA PHE A 74 0.31 16.16 -4.58
C PHE A 74 1.73 15.79 -5.03
N ILE A 75 2.76 16.09 -4.22
CA ILE A 75 4.16 15.79 -4.60
C ILE A 75 4.37 14.29 -4.67
N PHE A 76 3.79 13.52 -3.74
CA PHE A 76 3.93 12.07 -3.80
C PHE A 76 3.25 11.50 -5.05
N ARG A 77 2.06 11.99 -5.44
CA ARG A 77 1.43 11.60 -6.71
C ARG A 77 2.31 11.95 -7.91
N LEU A 78 2.85 13.16 -7.95
CA LEU A 78 3.71 13.61 -9.03
C LEU A 78 4.93 12.69 -9.18
N LEU A 79 5.56 12.29 -8.07
CA LEU A 79 6.67 11.33 -8.09
C LEU A 79 6.24 9.97 -8.63
N ASN A 80 5.08 9.43 -8.23
CA ASN A 80 4.58 8.17 -8.82
C ASN A 80 4.41 8.30 -10.34
N ILE A 81 3.78 9.38 -10.81
CA ILE A 81 3.55 9.63 -12.24
C ILE A 81 4.86 9.68 -13.03
N VAL A 82 5.87 10.41 -12.51
CA VAL A 82 7.18 10.51 -13.15
C VAL A 82 7.82 9.13 -13.29
N PHE A 83 7.86 8.35 -12.21
CA PHE A 83 8.51 7.04 -12.21
C PHE A 83 7.76 6.01 -13.07
N VAL A 84 6.42 6.03 -13.07
CA VAL A 84 5.59 5.19 -13.94
C VAL A 84 5.82 5.53 -15.41
N LYS A 85 5.87 6.82 -15.77
CA LYS A 85 6.19 7.25 -17.15
C LYS A 85 7.59 6.84 -17.60
N LEU A 86 8.55 6.79 -16.68
CA LEU A 86 9.90 6.26 -16.91
C LEU A 86 9.95 4.73 -16.92
N ARG A 87 8.80 4.04 -16.79
CA ARG A 87 8.69 2.58 -16.71
C ARG A 87 9.55 1.95 -15.61
N VAL A 88 9.77 2.69 -14.52
CA VAL A 88 10.49 2.16 -13.36
C VAL A 88 9.55 1.19 -12.64
N PRO A 89 10.00 -0.02 -12.28
CA PRO A 89 9.17 -0.94 -11.51
C PRO A 89 9.03 -0.48 -10.05
N TYR A 90 7.88 -0.78 -9.43
CA TYR A 90 7.56 -0.34 -8.06
C TYR A 90 8.62 -0.70 -7.01
N HIS A 91 9.25 -1.87 -7.10
CA HIS A 91 10.28 -2.28 -6.15
C HIS A 91 11.51 -1.35 -6.18
N ILE A 92 11.93 -0.85 -7.36
CA ILE A 92 13.00 0.14 -7.48
C ILE A 92 12.54 1.48 -6.90
N PHE A 93 11.33 1.93 -7.26
CA PHE A 93 10.75 3.17 -6.72
C PHE A 93 10.73 3.18 -5.19
N SER A 94 10.16 2.13 -4.57
CA SER A 94 10.10 1.99 -3.12
C SER A 94 11.49 1.87 -2.47
N SER A 95 12.44 1.20 -3.13
CA SER A 95 13.83 1.11 -2.67
C SER A 95 14.51 2.48 -2.59
N LEU A 96 14.34 3.29 -3.63
CA LEU A 96 14.91 4.65 -3.69
C LEU A 96 14.34 5.54 -2.57
N PHE A 97 13.05 5.44 -2.29
CA PHE A 97 12.44 6.12 -1.15
C PHE A 97 13.04 5.64 0.18
N THR A 98 13.13 4.33 0.40
CA THR A 98 13.75 3.78 1.62
C THR A 98 15.19 4.25 1.80
N LEU A 99 15.98 4.30 0.71
CA LEU A 99 17.35 4.81 0.74
C LEU A 99 17.41 6.29 1.04
N LEU A 100 16.53 7.10 0.45
CA LEU A 100 16.44 8.53 0.72
C LEU A 100 16.12 8.80 2.19
N ILE A 101 15.14 8.09 2.76
CA ILE A 101 14.80 8.18 4.18
C ILE A 101 16.03 7.82 5.02
N THR A 102 16.68 6.68 4.74
CA THR A 102 17.86 6.20 5.45
C THR A 102 19.04 7.17 5.35
N TYR A 103 19.24 7.80 4.19
CA TYR A 103 20.27 8.81 3.97
C TYR A 103 20.14 10.00 4.93
N PHE A 104 18.92 10.54 5.12
CA PHE A 104 18.71 11.64 6.06
C PHE A 104 18.97 11.23 7.52
N VAL A 105 18.66 9.98 7.90
CA VAL A 105 19.03 9.43 9.22
C VAL A 105 20.54 9.40 9.39
N PHE A 106 21.24 8.85 8.40
CA PHE A 106 22.70 8.73 8.45
C PHE A 106 23.35 10.10 8.52
N LYS A 107 22.81 11.09 7.80
CA LYS A 107 23.27 12.48 7.86
C LYS A 107 23.07 13.09 9.24
N LEU A 108 21.89 12.93 9.83
CA LEU A 108 21.60 13.38 11.21
C LEU A 108 22.54 12.73 12.23
N VAL A 109 22.72 11.42 12.16
CA VAL A 109 23.58 10.65 13.06
C VAL A 109 25.03 11.07 12.93
N ASN A 110 25.52 11.26 11.71
CA ASN A 110 26.89 11.69 11.46
C ASN A 110 27.16 13.11 12.00
N GLU A 111 26.17 14.00 11.95
CA GLU A 111 26.29 15.38 12.44
C GLU A 111 26.13 15.50 13.96
N LYS A 112 25.25 14.73 14.59
CA LYS A 112 24.82 14.98 15.98
C LYS A 112 25.23 13.91 17.00
N SER A 113 25.45 12.66 16.58
CA SER A 113 25.73 11.56 17.51
C SER A 113 27.20 11.46 17.91
N ASP A 114 27.44 11.22 19.21
CA ASP A 114 28.76 10.89 19.75
C ASP A 114 29.22 9.47 19.34
N ASN A 115 28.28 8.59 19.01
CA ASN A 115 28.58 7.22 18.59
C ASN A 115 27.60 6.80 17.49
N ARG A 116 28.10 6.94 16.26
CA ARG A 116 27.32 6.75 15.04
C ARG A 116 26.83 5.31 14.89
N ILE A 117 27.64 4.34 15.26
CA ILE A 117 27.31 2.92 15.06
C ILE A 117 26.22 2.48 16.05
N MET A 118 26.33 2.89 17.32
CA MET A 118 25.26 2.66 18.30
C MET A 118 23.95 3.34 17.89
N SER A 119 24.02 4.57 17.37
CA SER A 119 22.84 5.25 16.83
C SER A 119 22.15 4.45 15.72
N ILE A 120 22.92 3.92 14.76
CA ILE A 120 22.36 3.13 13.67
C ILE A 120 21.83 1.78 14.15
N PHE A 121 22.47 1.14 15.13
CA PHE A 121 21.93 -0.06 15.75
C PHE A 121 20.57 0.19 16.44
N ILE A 122 20.45 1.28 17.21
CA ILE A 122 19.18 1.71 17.81
C ILE A 122 18.14 2.00 16.72
N PHE A 123 18.52 2.75 15.70
CA PHE A 123 17.65 3.08 14.58
C PHE A 123 17.10 1.83 13.88
N TYR A 124 17.97 0.85 13.61
CA TYR A 124 17.58 -0.42 13.01
C TYR A 124 16.61 -1.20 13.90
N GLY A 125 16.91 -1.30 15.19
CA GLY A 125 16.09 -2.05 16.16
C GLY A 125 14.72 -1.42 16.45
N LEU A 126 14.61 -0.09 16.38
CA LEU A 126 13.41 0.63 16.85
C LEU A 126 12.55 1.21 15.74
N LEU A 127 13.13 1.63 14.62
CA LEU A 127 12.49 2.59 13.71
C LEU A 127 12.50 2.14 12.26
N TYR A 128 13.54 1.45 11.82
CA TYR A 128 13.76 1.14 10.40
C TYR A 128 12.59 0.39 9.76
N PHE A 129 12.07 -0.66 10.39
CA PHE A 129 11.03 -1.50 9.79
C PHE A 129 9.71 -0.76 9.57
N TYR A 130 9.22 -0.06 10.60
CA TYR A 130 7.95 0.64 10.45
C TYR A 130 8.09 1.93 9.63
N TRP A 131 9.11 2.76 9.92
CA TRP A 131 9.19 4.11 9.35
C TRP A 131 9.93 4.19 8.03
N ASN A 132 10.84 3.26 7.72
CA ASN A 132 11.57 3.27 6.45
C ASN A 132 11.07 2.22 5.44
N LEU A 133 10.51 1.11 5.92
CA LEU A 133 10.02 0.04 5.05
C LEU A 133 8.49 0.10 4.82
N SER A 134 7.71 0.58 5.78
CA SER A 134 6.24 0.68 5.65
C SER A 134 5.77 2.09 5.31
N ALA A 135 5.86 3.02 6.26
CA ALA A 135 5.18 4.31 6.18
C ALA A 135 5.91 5.33 5.28
N LEU A 136 6.28 4.97 4.04
CA LEU A 136 7.22 5.71 3.16
C LEU A 136 7.00 7.23 3.13
N ARG A 137 5.77 7.70 2.91
CA ARG A 137 5.44 9.13 2.91
C ARG A 137 5.73 9.82 4.25
N GLN A 138 5.21 9.26 5.34
CA GLN A 138 5.39 9.81 6.67
C GLN A 138 6.84 9.66 7.16
N GLY A 139 7.50 8.55 6.80
CA GLY A 139 8.91 8.28 7.08
C GLY A 139 9.83 9.31 6.44
N LEU A 140 9.59 9.66 5.16
CA LEU A 140 10.35 10.71 4.49
C LEU A 140 10.18 12.06 5.17
N VAL A 141 8.94 12.46 5.46
CA VAL A 141 8.67 13.69 6.20
C VAL A 141 9.32 13.66 7.58
N LEU A 142 9.24 12.54 8.30
CA LEU A 142 9.84 12.36 9.62
C LEU A 142 11.35 12.61 9.59
N THR A 143 12.08 11.94 8.69
CA THR A 143 13.54 12.05 8.65
C THR A 143 14.04 13.37 8.10
N VAL A 144 13.39 13.91 7.05
CA VAL A 144 13.75 15.19 6.46
C VAL A 144 13.50 16.32 7.46
N MET A 145 12.31 16.35 8.06
CA MET A 145 11.93 17.45 8.96
C MET A 145 12.76 17.43 10.24
N ILE A 146 13.02 16.26 10.83
CA ILE A 146 13.92 16.18 11.99
C ILE A 146 15.33 16.65 11.61
N TYR A 147 15.87 16.19 10.48
CA TYR A 147 17.20 16.60 10.06
C TYR A 147 17.29 18.13 9.88
N VAL A 148 16.34 18.71 9.16
CA VAL A 148 16.31 20.16 8.86
C VAL A 148 16.12 21.01 10.12
N PHE A 149 15.22 20.61 11.03
CA PHE A 149 14.95 21.40 12.24
C PHE A 149 16.01 21.22 13.33
N MET A 150 16.68 20.06 13.39
CA MET A 150 17.73 19.80 14.38
C MET A 150 19.14 20.16 13.90
N SER A 151 19.33 20.37 12.59
CA SER A 151 20.58 20.89 12.04
C SER A 151 20.64 22.41 12.17
N ASP A 152 21.83 22.92 12.50
CA ASP A 152 22.09 24.35 12.60
C ASP A 152 22.47 24.96 11.23
N ARG A 153 22.48 24.13 10.17
CA ARG A 153 22.77 24.56 8.78
C ARG A 153 21.64 25.33 8.13
N TYR A 154 20.41 25.17 8.64
CA TYR A 154 19.22 25.74 8.03
C TYR A 154 18.69 26.91 8.85
N ASP A 155 18.42 28.03 8.17
CA ASP A 155 17.75 29.16 8.79
C ASP A 155 16.23 28.93 8.93
N ASN A 156 15.52 29.88 9.54
CA ASN A 156 14.08 29.75 9.76
C ASN A 156 13.24 29.87 8.47
N VAL A 157 13.74 30.57 7.45
CA VAL A 157 13.08 30.71 6.15
C VAL A 157 13.17 29.40 5.37
N GLU A 158 14.36 28.80 5.32
CA GLU A 158 14.59 27.49 4.70
C GLU A 158 13.76 26.41 5.40
N LYS A 159 13.72 26.40 6.74
CA LYS A 159 12.85 25.51 7.53
C LYS A 159 11.37 25.67 7.15
N PHE A 160 10.91 26.90 6.96
CA PHE A 160 9.52 27.17 6.57
C PHE A 160 9.22 26.71 5.13
N ILE A 161 10.10 26.99 4.17
CA ILE A 161 9.96 26.55 2.78
C ILE A 161 9.92 25.02 2.71
N ILE A 162 10.85 24.34 3.40
CA ILE A 162 10.89 22.88 3.44
C ILE A 162 9.63 22.32 4.10
N THR A 163 9.10 22.98 5.13
CA THR A 163 7.82 22.59 5.75
C THR A 163 6.69 22.59 4.73
N ILE A 164 6.55 23.67 3.94
CA ILE A 164 5.53 23.80 2.90
C ILE A 164 5.67 22.65 1.89
N LEU A 165 6.88 22.39 1.40
CA LEU A 165 7.14 21.29 0.46
C LEU A 165 6.76 19.93 1.07
N MET A 166 7.13 19.68 2.33
CA MET A 166 6.85 18.41 2.99
C MET A 166 5.37 18.20 3.32
N ILE A 167 4.56 19.26 3.47
CA ILE A 167 3.09 19.13 3.60
C ILE A 167 2.48 18.49 2.35
N PHE A 168 3.01 18.80 1.16
CA PHE A 168 2.58 18.18 -0.10
C PHE A 168 3.10 16.75 -0.31
N VAL A 169 3.99 16.26 0.56
CA VAL A 169 4.39 14.85 0.63
C VAL A 169 3.52 14.11 1.65
N HIS A 170 3.37 14.68 2.85
CA HIS A 170 2.51 14.15 3.89
C HIS A 170 2.14 15.24 4.90
N LYS A 171 0.86 15.32 5.27
CA LYS A 171 0.33 16.38 6.13
C LYS A 171 0.94 16.44 7.54
N SER A 172 1.53 15.35 8.02
CA SER A 172 2.21 15.33 9.34
C SER A 172 3.42 16.26 9.43
N ALA A 173 3.90 16.84 8.33
CA ALA A 173 5.02 17.78 8.32
C ALA A 173 4.79 18.97 9.28
N ILE A 174 3.54 19.42 9.44
CA ILE A 174 3.19 20.55 10.30
C ILE A 174 3.49 20.31 11.80
N ILE A 175 3.62 19.05 12.21
CA ILE A 175 3.84 18.66 13.61
C ILE A 175 5.22 19.09 14.10
N VAL A 176 6.25 19.03 13.23
CA VAL A 176 7.63 19.33 13.62
C VAL A 176 7.85 20.81 13.95
N PRO A 177 7.45 21.77 13.09
CA PRO A 177 7.55 23.19 13.42
C PRO A 177 6.86 23.52 14.75
N PHE A 178 5.66 22.99 14.99
CA PHE A 178 4.91 23.21 16.22
C PHE A 178 5.73 22.85 17.48
N PHE A 179 6.24 21.61 17.56
CA PHE A 179 7.05 21.19 18.69
C PHE A 179 8.43 21.86 18.74
N TYR A 180 9.00 22.19 17.59
CA TYR A 180 10.27 22.90 17.52
C TYR A 180 10.18 24.28 18.15
N PHE A 181 9.20 25.09 17.74
CA PHE A 181 9.01 26.40 18.35
C PHE A 181 8.67 26.27 19.83
N LEU A 182 7.79 25.34 20.20
CA LEU A 182 7.48 25.08 21.62
C LEU A 182 8.72 24.72 22.45
N SER A 183 9.68 23.99 21.88
CA SER A 183 10.95 23.66 22.53
C SER A 183 11.90 24.84 22.73
N GLN A 184 11.66 25.96 22.04
CA GLN A 184 12.47 27.18 22.09
C GLN A 184 11.78 28.34 22.81
N LEU A 185 10.45 28.37 22.86
CA LEU A 185 9.68 29.46 23.49
C LEU A 185 9.97 29.63 24.98
N PHE A 186 10.29 28.54 25.69
CA PHE A 186 10.51 28.55 27.13
C PHE A 186 11.93 28.14 27.50
N ASN A 187 12.43 28.68 28.63
CA ASN A 187 13.66 28.23 29.26
C ASN A 187 13.44 26.91 30.00
N TRP A 188 13.19 25.85 29.23
CA TRP A 188 12.92 24.52 29.74
C TRP A 188 14.05 24.01 30.64
N ASN A 189 13.64 23.34 31.71
CA ASN A 189 14.49 22.67 32.69
C ASN A 189 13.79 21.40 33.18
N LYS A 190 14.51 20.54 33.91
CA LYS A 190 13.95 19.28 34.42
C LYS A 190 12.69 19.44 35.28
N LYS A 191 12.55 20.55 36.03
CA LYS A 191 11.38 20.78 36.89
C LYS A 191 10.12 21.00 36.07
N TYR A 192 10.21 21.75 34.98
CA TYR A 192 9.08 21.94 34.07
C TYR A 192 8.64 20.63 33.40
N PHE A 193 9.59 19.79 32.99
CA PHE A 193 9.26 18.48 32.41
C PHE A 193 8.60 17.54 33.42
N LEU A 194 9.09 17.52 34.67
CA LEU A 194 8.45 16.77 35.76
C LEU A 194 7.04 17.28 36.05
N LEU A 195 6.84 18.60 36.09
CA LEU A 195 5.53 19.20 36.28
C LEU A 195 4.57 18.82 35.15
N LEU A 196 4.98 18.92 33.89
CA LEU A 196 4.16 18.50 32.75
C LEU A 196 3.82 17.01 32.83
N LEU A 197 4.77 16.14 33.19
CA LEU A 197 4.51 14.72 33.33
C LEU A 197 3.49 14.43 34.45
N LEU A 198 3.59 15.12 35.59
CA LEU A 198 2.67 14.99 36.72
C LEU A 198 1.28 15.56 36.44
N LEU A 199 1.17 16.58 35.58
CA LEU A 199 -0.10 17.16 35.16
C LEU A 199 -0.79 16.35 34.05
N ALA A 200 -0.08 15.47 33.34
CA ALA A 200 -0.65 14.70 32.24
C ALA A 200 -1.86 13.82 32.63
N PRO A 201 -1.89 13.13 33.79
CA PRO A 201 -3.10 12.44 34.26
C PRO A 201 -4.33 13.34 34.39
N LEU A 202 -4.14 14.59 34.83
CA LEU A 202 -5.23 15.55 35.03
C LEU A 202 -5.90 15.96 33.72
N SER A 203 -5.19 15.90 32.58
CA SER A 203 -5.79 16.21 31.28
C SER A 203 -6.87 15.21 30.85
N ARG A 204 -7.06 14.11 31.61
CA ARG A 204 -8.12 13.11 31.38
C ARG A 204 -9.18 13.06 32.47
N VAL A 205 -8.93 13.67 33.64
CA VAL A 205 -9.85 13.59 34.80
C VAL A 205 -11.07 14.49 34.63
N GLY A 206 -11.03 15.43 33.69
CA GLY A 206 -12.25 16.03 33.18
C GLY A 206 -12.43 15.68 31.73
N ASN A 207 -13.63 15.26 31.33
CA ASN A 207 -14.18 15.53 29.99
C ASN A 207 -14.28 17.07 29.74
N LEU A 208 -13.33 17.87 30.26
CA LEU A 208 -13.40 19.31 30.43
C LEU A 208 -13.28 20.06 29.11
N PHE A 209 -12.82 19.37 28.07
CA PHE A 209 -13.01 19.85 26.72
C PHE A 209 -13.51 18.69 25.87
N ASP A 210 -14.76 18.78 25.48
CA ASP A 210 -15.32 18.12 24.31
C ASP A 210 -14.65 18.73 23.05
N LEU A 211 -13.32 18.66 23.00
CA LEU A 211 -12.51 19.08 21.86
C LEU A 211 -12.96 18.35 20.62
N GLU A 212 -13.51 17.14 20.77
CA GLU A 212 -14.16 16.41 19.69
C GLU A 212 -15.32 17.22 19.10
N ALA A 213 -16.24 17.73 19.92
CA ALA A 213 -17.35 18.57 19.46
C ALA A 213 -16.90 19.90 18.83
N LEU A 214 -15.85 20.54 19.36
CA LEU A 214 -15.28 21.76 18.77
C LEU A 214 -14.52 21.49 17.46
N MET A 215 -13.95 20.30 17.31
CA MET A 215 -13.11 19.95 16.16
C MET A 215 -13.84 19.21 15.03
N VAL A 216 -15.04 18.64 15.28
CA VAL A 216 -15.90 18.04 14.25
C VAL A 216 -16.22 19.04 13.12
N ASN A 217 -16.35 20.33 13.43
CA ASN A 217 -16.64 21.38 12.45
C ASN A 217 -15.44 21.82 11.59
N ILE A 218 -14.24 21.31 11.85
CA ILE A 218 -13.05 21.61 11.05
C ILE A 218 -12.87 20.47 10.02
N PRO A 219 -12.99 20.73 8.70
CA PRO A 219 -12.97 19.68 7.67
C PRO A 219 -11.71 18.80 7.68
N ILE A 220 -10.58 19.36 8.11
CA ILE A 220 -9.31 18.65 8.25
C ILE A 220 -9.36 17.65 9.40
N ILE A 221 -10.10 17.96 10.47
CA ILE A 221 -10.16 17.17 11.70
C ILE A 221 -11.31 16.16 11.65
N ASN A 222 -12.35 16.39 10.85
CA ASN A 222 -13.39 15.39 10.56
C ASN A 222 -12.87 14.14 9.81
N LYS A 223 -11.64 14.17 9.27
CA LYS A 223 -10.95 12.93 8.83
C LYS A 223 -10.25 12.22 9.99
N ALA A 224 -9.85 12.95 11.03
CA ALA A 224 -9.26 12.40 12.24
C ALA A 224 -10.31 11.78 13.17
N THR A 225 -11.57 12.23 13.11
CA THR A 225 -12.70 11.66 13.87
C THR A 225 -12.92 10.17 13.61
N LYS A 226 -12.70 9.72 12.37
CA LYS A 226 -12.69 8.28 12.00
C LYS A 226 -11.66 7.43 12.77
N TYR A 227 -10.66 8.04 13.39
CA TYR A 227 -9.64 7.36 14.19
C TYR A 227 -9.86 7.50 15.71
N LEU A 228 -10.86 8.28 16.15
CA LEU A 228 -11.20 8.49 17.57
C LEU A 228 -12.02 7.32 18.15
N GLU A 229 -12.77 6.60 17.30
CA GLU A 229 -13.58 5.44 17.72
C GLU A 229 -12.74 4.21 18.12
N TYR A 230 -11.44 4.20 17.82
CA TYR A 230 -10.57 3.04 18.04
C TYR A 230 -9.62 3.24 19.22
N ASN A 231 -9.95 2.57 20.34
CA ASN A 231 -9.09 2.32 21.51
C ASN A 231 -8.48 3.58 22.14
N SER A 232 -9.14 4.09 23.18
CA SER A 232 -8.58 5.10 24.08
C SER A 232 -7.17 4.67 24.55
N ILE A 233 -6.27 5.65 24.68
CA ILE A 233 -4.87 5.37 25.02
C ILE A 233 -4.81 4.78 26.44
N SER A 234 -4.61 3.48 26.59
CA SER A 234 -4.28 2.90 27.90
C SER A 234 -2.90 3.41 28.36
N TYR A 235 -2.84 4.00 29.57
CA TYR A 235 -1.58 4.41 30.21
C TYR A 235 -0.61 3.25 30.40
N PHE A 236 -1.13 2.03 30.46
CA PHE A 236 -0.37 0.79 30.61
C PHE A 236 -0.17 0.04 29.29
N SER A 237 -0.51 0.66 28.16
CA SER A 237 -0.14 0.11 26.85
C SER A 237 1.38 0.11 26.70
N LEU A 238 1.92 -0.88 26.00
CA LEU A 238 3.36 -0.99 25.77
C LEU A 238 3.96 0.32 25.19
N PRO A 239 3.35 1.00 24.20
CA PRO A 239 3.88 2.27 23.71
C PRO A 239 3.84 3.42 24.73
N ALA A 240 2.89 3.44 25.66
CA ALA A 240 2.86 4.40 26.75
C ALA A 240 4.00 4.13 27.75
N LEU A 241 4.15 2.88 28.17
CA LEU A 241 5.20 2.45 29.10
C LEU A 241 6.60 2.73 28.55
N LEU A 242 6.83 2.46 27.26
CA LEU A 242 8.12 2.75 26.61
C LEU A 242 8.42 4.25 26.57
N ARG A 243 7.43 5.09 26.29
CA ARG A 243 7.63 6.56 26.33
C ARG A 243 7.93 7.02 27.75
N LEU A 244 7.17 6.54 28.73
CA LEU A 244 7.40 6.86 30.14
C LEU A 244 8.82 6.46 30.56
N PHE A 245 9.24 5.25 30.20
CA PHE A 245 10.59 4.75 30.45
C PHE A 245 11.67 5.69 29.87
N PHE A 246 11.56 6.06 28.60
CA PHE A 246 12.54 6.98 27.99
C PHE A 246 12.45 8.40 28.57
N ILE A 247 11.26 8.91 28.90
CA ILE A 247 11.12 10.22 29.57
C ILE A 247 11.86 10.21 30.90
N ILE A 248 11.66 9.17 31.73
CA ILE A 248 12.32 9.04 33.04
C ILE A 248 13.84 9.03 32.85
N ILE A 249 14.35 8.24 31.92
CA ILE A 249 15.79 8.17 31.62
C ILE A 249 16.34 9.53 31.19
N LEU A 250 15.65 10.22 30.28
CA LEU A 250 16.06 11.52 29.75
C LEU A 250 16.02 12.62 30.83
N ILE A 251 14.97 12.64 31.66
CA ILE A 251 14.86 13.60 32.78
C ILE A 251 15.95 13.33 33.81
N PHE A 252 16.21 12.06 34.16
CA PHE A 252 17.25 11.69 35.12
C PHE A 252 18.64 12.14 34.67
N HIS A 253 18.94 12.04 33.37
CA HIS A 253 20.22 12.46 32.80
C HIS A 253 20.24 13.90 32.28
N TYR A 254 19.16 14.68 32.42
CA TYR A 254 18.97 15.97 31.75
C TYR A 254 20.15 16.93 31.94
N ASP A 255 20.50 17.22 33.19
CA ASP A 255 21.57 18.18 33.51
C ASP A 255 22.95 17.66 33.05
N ARG A 256 23.18 16.34 33.15
CA ARG A 256 24.44 15.72 32.74
C ARG A 256 24.62 15.73 31.21
N ILE A 257 23.56 15.48 30.46
CA ILE A 257 23.56 15.59 28.99
C ILE A 257 23.92 17.02 28.59
N LEU A 258 23.26 18.03 29.17
CA LEU A 258 23.52 19.43 28.80
C LEU A 258 24.89 19.93 29.29
N PHE A 259 25.42 19.39 30.38
CA PHE A 259 26.78 19.69 30.81
C PHE A 259 27.81 19.15 29.81
N TYR A 260 27.62 17.91 29.34
CA TYR A 260 28.51 17.23 28.40
C TYR A 260 28.39 17.78 26.96
N ARG A 261 27.15 18.03 26.49
CA ARG A 261 26.82 18.45 25.12
C ARG A 261 25.71 19.52 25.14
N LYS A 262 26.11 20.77 25.35
CA LYS A 262 25.18 21.93 25.39
C LYS A 262 24.39 22.13 24.10
N ASP A 263 24.98 21.78 22.96
CA ASP A 263 24.38 21.90 21.63
C ASP A 263 23.16 20.97 21.46
N LEU A 264 23.04 19.91 22.26
CA LEU A 264 21.89 18.99 22.24
C LEU A 264 20.67 19.53 22.98
N LYS A 265 20.71 20.73 23.56
CA LYS A 265 19.56 21.32 24.30
C LYS A 265 18.27 21.33 23.48
N LYS A 266 18.36 21.72 22.20
CA LYS A 266 17.20 21.74 21.29
C LYS A 266 16.61 20.34 21.11
N ILE A 267 17.47 19.35 20.84
CA ILE A 267 17.10 17.94 20.61
C ILE A 267 16.46 17.34 21.87
N LEU A 268 17.07 17.55 23.04
CA LEU A 268 16.58 17.03 24.31
C LEU A 268 15.22 17.61 24.69
N ASN A 269 15.06 18.94 24.59
CA ASN A 269 13.79 19.61 24.86
C ASN A 269 12.69 19.15 23.90
N PHE A 270 12.97 19.15 22.59
CA PHE A 270 12.03 18.69 21.59
C PHE A 270 11.58 17.25 21.86
N SER A 271 12.54 16.36 22.15
CA SER A 271 12.25 14.95 22.48
C SER A 271 11.34 14.85 23.70
N LEU A 272 11.67 15.52 24.81
CA LEU A 272 10.88 15.46 26.05
C LEU A 272 9.47 16.02 25.88
N ILE A 273 9.32 17.19 25.25
CA ILE A 273 8.00 17.80 24.99
C ILE A 273 7.15 16.84 24.17
N THR A 274 7.70 16.33 23.07
CA THR A 274 6.97 15.47 22.14
C THR A 274 6.58 14.14 22.80
N LEU A 275 7.47 13.54 23.60
CA LEU A 275 7.17 12.29 24.32
C LEU A 275 6.12 12.50 25.43
N ILE A 276 6.21 13.59 26.19
CA ILE A 276 5.24 13.92 27.26
C ILE A 276 3.87 14.24 26.65
N PHE A 277 3.84 14.94 25.52
CA PHE A 277 2.59 15.29 24.82
C PHE A 277 1.74 14.07 24.45
N TYR A 278 2.35 12.88 24.34
CA TYR A 278 1.61 11.62 24.12
C TYR A 278 0.52 11.40 25.17
N PHE A 279 0.79 11.73 26.43
CA PHE A 279 -0.13 11.49 27.54
C PHE A 279 -1.28 12.51 27.58
N TYR A 280 -1.08 13.67 26.95
CA TYR A 280 -2.08 14.72 26.81
C TYR A 280 -3.06 14.48 25.65
N LEU A 281 -2.84 13.47 24.80
CA LEU A 281 -3.75 13.12 23.71
C LEU A 281 -4.78 12.10 24.21
N PRO A 282 -6.06 12.47 24.39
CA PRO A 282 -7.03 11.59 25.05
C PRO A 282 -7.62 10.52 24.12
N THR A 283 -7.53 10.69 22.81
CA THR A 283 -8.56 10.15 21.91
C THR A 283 -8.15 8.98 21.01
N SER A 284 -6.88 8.86 20.61
CA SER A 284 -6.47 7.76 19.72
C SER A 284 -5.01 7.37 19.91
N MET A 285 -4.77 6.10 20.21
CA MET A 285 -3.43 5.52 20.32
C MET A 285 -2.62 5.68 19.03
N LEU A 286 -3.30 5.61 17.88
CA LEU A 286 -2.68 5.77 16.57
C LEU A 286 -2.23 7.21 16.35
N ILE A 287 -3.11 8.19 16.62
CA ILE A 287 -2.79 9.62 16.49
C ILE A 287 -1.66 9.97 17.45
N GLY A 288 -1.77 9.59 18.72
CA GLY A 288 -0.72 9.82 19.71
C GLY A 288 0.61 9.23 19.29
N THR A 289 0.61 8.01 18.74
CA THR A 289 1.85 7.37 18.29
C THR A 289 2.46 8.08 17.08
N ARG A 290 1.64 8.46 16.09
CA ARG A 290 2.09 9.15 14.86
C ARG A 290 2.55 10.58 15.10
N THR A 291 1.95 11.29 16.07
CA THR A 291 2.32 12.67 16.42
C THR A 291 3.58 12.71 17.26
N THR A 292 3.79 11.73 18.14
CA THR A 292 4.91 11.77 19.09
C THR A 292 6.16 11.03 18.61
N ILE A 293 6.08 10.39 17.45
CA ILE A 293 7.23 9.67 16.89
C ILE A 293 8.42 10.59 16.62
N PHE A 294 8.20 11.86 16.32
CA PHE A 294 9.29 12.78 16.00
C PHE A 294 10.29 12.94 17.16
N GLY A 295 9.79 13.04 18.40
CA GLY A 295 10.64 13.07 19.59
C GLY A 295 11.25 11.71 19.88
N TYR A 296 10.47 10.64 19.74
CA TYR A 296 10.93 9.26 19.92
C TYR A 296 12.10 8.92 18.96
N TYR A 297 12.08 9.49 17.75
CA TYR A 297 13.14 9.31 16.77
C TYR A 297 14.50 9.85 17.24
N LEU A 298 14.51 10.91 18.04
CA LEU A 298 15.73 11.54 18.55
C LEU A 298 16.44 10.70 19.63
N LEU A 299 15.80 9.62 20.12
CA LEU A 299 16.45 8.65 20.99
C LEU A 299 17.67 7.99 20.34
N ILE A 300 17.72 7.93 18.99
CA ILE A 300 18.90 7.44 18.26
C ILE A 300 20.15 8.29 18.54
N ILE A 301 19.99 9.56 18.92
CA ILE A 301 21.09 10.46 19.30
C ILE A 301 21.28 10.47 20.81
N LEU A 302 20.18 10.57 21.58
CA LEU A 302 20.23 10.77 23.03
C LEU A 302 20.72 9.55 23.80
N ILE A 303 20.36 8.32 23.40
CA ILE A 303 20.80 7.10 24.10
C ILE A 303 22.32 6.90 23.99
N PRO A 304 22.95 7.00 22.80
CA PRO A 304 24.41 6.92 22.70
C PRO A 304 25.13 7.98 23.53
N THR A 305 24.61 9.21 23.56
CA THR A 305 25.15 10.27 24.43
C THR A 305 25.05 9.89 25.90
N ILE A 306 23.92 9.32 26.36
CA ILE A 306 23.79 8.83 27.75
C ILE A 306 24.83 7.76 28.08
N ILE A 307 25.06 6.79 27.18
CA ILE A 307 26.06 5.74 27.40
C ILE A 307 27.47 6.34 27.51
N ASN A 308 27.79 7.35 26.68
CA ASN A 308 29.07 8.02 26.69
C ASN A 308 29.29 8.94 27.91
N LEU A 309 28.25 9.31 28.65
CA LEU A 309 28.41 9.98 29.96
C LEU A 309 29.20 9.14 30.98
N TYR A 310 29.33 7.84 30.74
CA TYR A 310 30.03 6.88 31.60
C TYR A 310 31.42 6.48 31.06
N ASP A 311 31.99 7.25 30.13
CA ASP A 311 33.26 6.94 29.48
C ASP A 311 34.44 6.69 30.42
N TYR A 312 34.45 7.33 31.59
CA TYR A 312 35.49 7.15 32.61
C TYR A 312 35.28 5.91 33.49
N GLN A 313 34.09 5.30 33.47
CA GLN A 313 33.71 4.16 34.31
C GLN A 313 33.39 2.95 33.42
N TYR A 314 34.42 2.21 33.02
CA TYR A 314 34.29 1.10 32.06
C TYR A 314 33.16 0.12 32.42
N ILE A 315 33.05 -0.29 33.69
CA ILE A 315 32.00 -1.22 34.14
C ILE A 315 30.62 -0.59 33.97
N THR A 316 30.40 0.64 34.44
CA THR A 316 29.11 1.35 34.29
C THR A 316 28.73 1.55 32.83
N LYS A 317 29.71 1.87 31.98
CA LYS A 317 29.49 1.97 30.53
C LYS A 317 29.10 0.64 29.90
N LEU A 318 29.80 -0.44 30.25
CA LEU A 318 29.49 -1.79 29.76
C LEU A 318 28.08 -2.22 30.22
N LEU A 319 27.73 -2.02 31.49
CA LEU A 319 26.41 -2.35 32.01
C LEU A 319 25.31 -1.52 31.32
N SER A 320 25.56 -0.22 31.11
CA SER A 320 24.64 0.66 30.38
C SER A 320 24.45 0.21 28.93
N TYR A 321 25.53 -0.15 28.25
CA TYR A 321 25.50 -0.71 26.89
C TYR A 321 24.69 -2.01 26.82
N LEU A 322 24.96 -2.95 27.74
CA LEU A 322 24.24 -4.23 27.80
C LEU A 322 22.75 -4.02 28.08
N PHE A 323 22.43 -3.14 29.03
CA PHE A 323 21.05 -2.77 29.35
C PHE A 323 20.29 -2.24 28.12
N PHE A 324 20.85 -1.24 27.41
CA PHE A 324 20.20 -0.73 26.21
C PHE A 324 20.15 -1.75 25.08
N THR A 325 21.17 -2.61 24.94
CA THR A 325 21.15 -3.70 23.94
C THR A 325 20.02 -4.68 24.20
N ILE A 326 19.76 -5.04 25.46
CA ILE A 326 18.62 -5.88 25.86
C ILE A 326 17.31 -5.18 25.51
N VAL A 327 17.15 -3.90 25.89
CA VAL A 327 15.95 -3.11 25.56
C VAL A 327 15.72 -3.05 24.05
N ILE A 328 16.75 -2.76 23.27
CA ILE A 328 16.67 -2.70 21.79
C ILE A 328 16.32 -4.07 21.22
N THR A 329 16.83 -5.17 21.79
CA THR A 329 16.52 -6.53 21.35
C THR A 329 15.04 -6.86 21.57
N VAL A 330 14.50 -6.57 22.75
CA VAL A 330 13.07 -6.75 23.04
C VAL A 330 12.22 -5.93 22.07
N LEU A 331 12.60 -4.68 21.83
CA LEU A 331 11.87 -3.80 20.93
C LEU A 331 11.97 -4.24 19.47
N PHE A 332 13.13 -4.73 19.04
CA PHE A 332 13.31 -5.32 17.72
C PHE A 332 12.41 -6.54 17.52
N ILE A 333 12.37 -7.47 18.47
CA ILE A 333 11.49 -8.65 18.41
C ILE A 333 10.02 -8.21 18.33
N ASN A 334 9.62 -7.25 19.16
CA ASN A 334 8.25 -6.70 19.15
C ASN A 334 7.90 -6.00 17.84
N GLU A 335 8.81 -5.24 17.23
CA GLU A 335 8.58 -4.66 15.91
C GLU A 335 8.52 -5.73 14.83
N PHE A 336 9.33 -6.79 14.91
CA PHE A 336 9.26 -7.93 14.00
C PHE A 336 7.93 -8.66 14.06
N ASP A 337 7.45 -8.98 15.27
CA ASP A 337 6.15 -9.63 15.47
C ASP A 337 5.02 -8.76 14.92
N LYS A 338 5.04 -7.44 15.19
CA LYS A 338 4.06 -6.52 14.60
C LYS A 338 4.13 -6.49 13.07
N GLN A 339 5.32 -6.50 12.49
CA GLN A 339 5.47 -6.52 11.03
C GLN A 339 4.89 -7.80 10.45
N ALA A 340 5.24 -8.97 11.01
CA ALA A 340 4.71 -10.25 10.54
C ALA A 340 3.18 -10.27 10.61
N ARG A 341 2.59 -9.93 11.77
CA ARG A 341 1.12 -9.91 11.94
C ARG A 341 0.41 -8.91 11.03
N ARG A 342 0.94 -7.70 10.89
CA ARG A 342 0.26 -6.62 10.14
C ARG A 342 0.49 -6.69 8.64
N SER A 343 1.60 -7.27 8.19
CA SER A 343 1.79 -7.61 6.77
C SER A 343 1.00 -8.87 6.38
N GLY A 344 0.46 -9.60 7.36
CA GLY A 344 -0.22 -10.87 7.14
C GLY A 344 0.75 -12.00 6.78
N TYR A 345 2.01 -11.92 7.20
CA TYR A 345 2.99 -12.91 6.81
C TYR A 345 2.73 -14.25 7.52
N ASN A 346 2.34 -15.28 6.75
CA ASN A 346 1.82 -16.54 7.26
C ASN A 346 2.81 -17.73 7.15
N GLU A 347 3.92 -17.60 6.41
CA GLU A 347 4.85 -18.73 6.19
C GLU A 347 5.44 -19.27 7.50
N SER A 348 5.66 -18.41 8.50
CA SER A 348 6.18 -18.83 9.79
C SER A 348 5.68 -17.95 10.93
N ILE A 349 5.14 -18.60 11.96
CA ILE A 349 4.57 -17.98 13.17
C ILE A 349 5.67 -17.33 14.04
N HIS A 350 6.89 -17.87 14.00
CA HIS A 350 7.97 -17.49 14.93
C HIS A 350 9.08 -16.65 14.31
N LYS A 351 9.10 -16.55 12.97
CA LYS A 351 10.19 -15.91 12.24
C LYS A 351 9.69 -15.29 10.94
N LEU A 352 10.12 -14.07 10.70
CA LEU A 352 9.90 -13.38 9.44
C LEU A 352 11.07 -13.67 8.50
N ASN A 353 10.87 -14.51 7.48
CA ASN A 353 11.90 -14.68 6.46
C ASN A 353 11.97 -13.43 5.57
N MET A 354 13.11 -13.27 4.91
CA MET A 354 13.23 -12.21 3.92
C MET A 354 12.78 -12.77 2.58
N GLU A 355 11.55 -12.46 2.20
CA GLU A 355 11.12 -12.61 0.82
C GLU A 355 11.88 -11.67 -0.08
N THR A 356 12.33 -12.18 -1.22
CA THR A 356 13.11 -11.40 -2.17
C THR A 356 12.35 -11.12 -3.45
N ILE A 357 12.73 -10.04 -4.14
CA ILE A 357 12.17 -9.72 -5.48
C ILE A 357 12.44 -10.81 -6.52
N PHE A 358 13.41 -11.71 -6.28
CA PHE A 358 13.74 -12.85 -7.14
C PHE A 358 12.91 -14.11 -6.82
N SER A 359 12.28 -14.14 -5.66
CA SER A 359 11.50 -15.27 -5.13
C SER A 359 10.16 -14.77 -4.61
N LYS A 360 9.41 -14.03 -5.45
CA LYS A 360 8.16 -13.42 -5.04
C LYS A 360 7.13 -14.51 -4.73
N ASN A 361 6.63 -14.54 -3.50
CA ASN A 361 5.52 -15.40 -3.13
C ASN A 361 4.42 -14.58 -2.45
N TYR A 362 3.31 -14.37 -3.16
CA TYR A 362 2.18 -13.61 -2.63
C TYR A 362 1.36 -14.43 -1.61
N ASN A 363 1.39 -15.77 -1.69
CA ASN A 363 0.68 -16.67 -0.76
C ASN A 363 1.23 -16.58 0.66
N HIS A 364 2.47 -16.11 0.82
CA HIS A 364 3.04 -15.88 2.15
C HIS A 364 2.40 -14.69 2.86
N PHE A 365 1.55 -13.88 2.21
CA PHE A 365 0.93 -12.68 2.77
C PHE A 365 -0.60 -12.74 2.71
N SER A 366 -1.26 -12.85 3.86
CA SER A 366 -2.71 -12.71 4.05
C SER A 366 -3.22 -11.26 3.94
N ASN A 367 -2.42 -10.36 3.36
CA ASN A 367 -2.82 -9.00 3.07
C ASN A 367 -3.79 -8.98 1.87
N GLY A 368 -4.95 -8.33 2.01
CA GLY A 368 -5.93 -8.29 0.92
C GLY A 368 -5.38 -7.72 -0.40
N TYR A 369 -4.41 -6.79 -0.37
CA TYR A 369 -3.76 -6.33 -1.60
C TYR A 369 -2.77 -7.35 -2.17
N ALA A 370 -2.05 -8.10 -1.33
CA ALA A 370 -1.19 -9.19 -1.82
C ALA A 370 -2.04 -10.29 -2.47
N PHE A 371 -3.16 -10.62 -1.85
CA PHE A 371 -4.15 -11.54 -2.40
C PHE A 371 -4.69 -11.04 -3.75
N ASP A 372 -5.05 -9.75 -3.87
CA ASP A 372 -5.47 -9.15 -5.14
C ASP A 372 -4.44 -9.42 -6.27
N TYR A 373 -3.16 -9.20 -6.01
CA TYR A 373 -2.11 -9.47 -7.01
C TYR A 373 -1.96 -10.96 -7.32
N ASN A 374 -2.08 -11.82 -6.31
CA ASN A 374 -1.98 -13.27 -6.51
C ASN A 374 -3.10 -13.78 -7.43
N VAL A 375 -4.34 -13.32 -7.18
CA VAL A 375 -5.50 -13.68 -8.02
C VAL A 375 -5.29 -13.23 -9.45
N GLN A 376 -4.79 -12.01 -9.66
CA GLN A 376 -4.49 -11.51 -11.00
C GLN A 376 -3.49 -12.42 -11.72
N ILE A 377 -2.35 -12.74 -11.08
CA ILE A 377 -1.30 -13.59 -11.69
C ILE A 377 -1.84 -14.98 -12.01
N ILE A 378 -2.60 -15.60 -11.10
CA ILE A 378 -3.19 -16.92 -11.30
C ILE A 378 -4.17 -16.87 -12.48
N ASN A 379 -5.10 -15.91 -12.49
CA ASN A 379 -6.08 -15.78 -13.56
C ASN A 379 -5.40 -15.59 -14.92
N ASP A 380 -4.41 -14.69 -15.02
CA ASP A 380 -3.66 -14.45 -16.25
C ASP A 380 -2.91 -15.72 -16.73
N THR A 381 -2.36 -16.49 -15.79
CA THR A 381 -1.68 -17.77 -16.11
C THR A 381 -2.65 -18.82 -16.64
N LEU A 382 -3.86 -18.90 -16.05
CA LEU A 382 -4.90 -19.83 -16.48
C LEU A 382 -5.40 -19.50 -17.89
N VAL A 383 -5.61 -18.21 -18.20
CA VAL A 383 -5.98 -17.74 -19.55
C VAL A 383 -4.95 -18.17 -20.58
N ASN A 384 -3.67 -17.89 -20.32
CA ASN A 384 -2.60 -18.17 -21.28
C ASN A 384 -2.48 -19.68 -21.56
N LYS A 385 -2.64 -20.53 -20.54
CA LYS A 385 -2.61 -21.99 -20.72
C LYS A 385 -3.80 -22.51 -21.53
N GLU A 386 -4.99 -21.95 -21.33
CA GLU A 386 -6.20 -22.32 -22.08
C GLU A 386 -6.08 -21.92 -23.56
N LEU A 387 -5.58 -20.70 -23.83
CA LEU A 387 -5.30 -20.21 -25.18
C LEU A 387 -4.24 -21.05 -25.90
N GLU A 388 -3.13 -21.38 -25.23
CA GLU A 388 -2.09 -22.25 -25.80
C GLU A 388 -2.63 -23.64 -26.15
N THR A 389 -3.60 -24.15 -25.39
CA THR A 389 -4.20 -25.46 -25.67
C THR A 389 -5.12 -25.40 -26.90
N LYS A 390 -5.95 -24.36 -27.03
CA LYS A 390 -6.88 -24.17 -28.17
C LYS A 390 -6.17 -23.84 -29.48
N ILE A 391 -5.13 -23.01 -29.45
CA ILE A 391 -4.33 -22.69 -30.66
C ILE A 391 -3.66 -23.95 -31.23
N ASN A 392 -3.33 -24.91 -30.37
CA ASN A 392 -2.68 -26.15 -30.78
C ASN A 392 -3.65 -27.28 -31.16
N SER A 393 -4.97 -27.15 -30.90
CA SER A 393 -5.94 -28.24 -31.08
C SER A 393 -6.81 -28.18 -32.33
N ASP A 394 -7.06 -27.02 -32.94
CA ASP A 394 -8.09 -26.92 -33.98
C ASP A 394 -7.59 -26.36 -35.33
N SER A 395 -7.83 -27.15 -36.39
CA SER A 395 -7.94 -26.71 -37.78
C SER A 395 -9.32 -26.12 -37.99
N PHE A 396 -9.40 -24.82 -38.31
CA PHE A 396 -10.66 -24.10 -38.46
C PHE A 396 -11.52 -24.63 -39.62
N ASP A 397 -12.68 -25.20 -39.29
CA ASP A 397 -13.74 -25.50 -40.25
C ASP A 397 -14.59 -24.24 -40.51
N THR A 398 -14.62 -23.81 -41.78
CA THR A 398 -15.51 -22.76 -42.29
C THR A 398 -16.97 -23.22 -42.25
N ILE A 399 -17.84 -22.52 -41.51
CA ILE A 399 -19.29 -22.71 -41.60
C ILE A 399 -20.04 -21.39 -41.83
N SER A 400 -20.68 -21.40 -43.01
CA SER A 400 -21.82 -20.67 -43.56
C SER A 400 -22.69 -19.76 -42.66
N SER A 401 -22.85 -18.54 -43.17
CA SER A 401 -24.03 -17.65 -43.24
C SER A 401 -25.06 -17.69 -42.10
N ILE A 402 -25.14 -16.58 -41.37
CA ILE A 402 -26.22 -16.28 -40.41
C ILE A 402 -26.97 -15.04 -40.87
N THR A 403 -28.28 -15.21 -41.01
CA THR A 403 -29.31 -14.18 -41.10
C THR A 403 -30.04 -14.17 -39.77
N ASP A 404 -29.59 -13.39 -38.80
CA ASP A 404 -30.48 -12.85 -37.76
C ASP A 404 -29.81 -11.70 -36.98
N SER A 405 -30.63 -10.72 -36.65
CA SER A 405 -30.27 -9.43 -36.10
C SER A 405 -30.12 -9.47 -34.57
N ASN A 406 -28.91 -9.26 -34.05
CA ASN A 406 -28.56 -8.15 -33.15
C ASN A 406 -27.28 -8.31 -32.32
N ASP A 407 -26.57 -9.42 -32.41
CA ASP A 407 -25.57 -9.70 -31.40
C ASP A 407 -24.18 -10.02 -31.99
N TYR A 408 -23.36 -8.98 -32.11
CA TYR A 408 -21.99 -9.09 -32.63
C TYR A 408 -20.99 -8.38 -31.70
N PHE A 409 -19.77 -8.91 -31.62
CA PHE A 409 -18.67 -8.35 -30.83
C PHE A 409 -17.46 -8.06 -31.70
N SER A 410 -16.82 -6.90 -31.49
CA SER A 410 -15.54 -6.57 -32.12
C SER A 410 -14.42 -7.16 -31.29
N VAL A 411 -13.56 -7.90 -31.97
CA VAL A 411 -12.71 -8.93 -31.37
C VAL A 411 -11.32 -8.81 -31.95
N TYR A 412 -10.28 -8.71 -31.11
CA TYR A 412 -8.89 -8.67 -31.55
C TYR A 412 -8.35 -10.08 -31.76
N PHE A 413 -7.77 -10.36 -32.92
CA PHE A 413 -7.20 -11.67 -33.26
C PHE A 413 -5.68 -11.63 -33.15
N PRO A 414 -5.09 -12.21 -32.08
CA PRO A 414 -3.66 -12.10 -31.82
C PRO A 414 -2.79 -12.71 -32.92
N SER A 415 -3.30 -13.72 -33.63
CA SER A 415 -2.60 -14.37 -34.74
C SER A 415 -2.41 -13.47 -35.97
N HIS A 416 -3.23 -12.44 -36.10
CA HIS A 416 -3.23 -11.51 -37.24
C HIS A 416 -2.88 -10.08 -36.84
N GLU A 417 -2.73 -9.80 -35.54
CA GLU A 417 -2.58 -8.46 -34.95
C GLU A 417 -3.67 -7.45 -35.38
N LEU A 418 -4.88 -7.92 -35.74
CA LEU A 418 -5.99 -7.11 -36.25
C LEU A 418 -7.30 -7.46 -35.53
N TYR A 419 -8.26 -6.52 -35.53
CA TYR A 419 -9.64 -6.71 -35.10
C TYR A 419 -10.52 -7.27 -36.23
N GLY A 420 -11.43 -8.18 -35.86
CA GLY A 420 -12.53 -8.70 -36.67
C GLY A 420 -13.84 -8.69 -35.87
N VAL A 421 -14.83 -9.47 -36.31
CA VAL A 421 -16.16 -9.50 -35.69
C VAL A 421 -16.63 -10.94 -35.51
N ILE A 422 -17.16 -11.25 -34.32
CA ILE A 422 -17.82 -12.52 -34.03
C ILE A 422 -19.30 -12.28 -33.69
N ASN A 423 -20.14 -13.31 -33.80
CA ASN A 423 -21.51 -13.27 -33.25
C ASN A 423 -21.56 -13.79 -31.80
N THR A 424 -22.72 -13.72 -31.17
CA THR A 424 -22.95 -14.30 -29.83
C THR A 424 -22.73 -15.81 -29.76
N ASP A 425 -22.84 -16.54 -30.85
CA ASP A 425 -22.52 -17.98 -30.87
C ASP A 425 -21.01 -18.26 -30.94
N GLY A 426 -20.15 -17.23 -30.87
CA GLY A 426 -18.69 -17.35 -30.94
C GLY A 426 -18.14 -17.60 -32.34
N LYS A 427 -18.97 -17.53 -33.39
CA LYS A 427 -18.54 -17.71 -34.79
C LYS A 427 -17.98 -16.41 -35.35
N ILE A 428 -16.88 -16.51 -36.10
CA ILE A 428 -16.31 -15.38 -36.84
C ILE A 428 -17.26 -15.01 -37.97
N VAL A 429 -17.74 -13.77 -37.96
CA VAL A 429 -18.63 -13.18 -38.98
C VAL A 429 -17.85 -12.26 -39.91
N LEU A 430 -16.78 -11.66 -39.40
CA LEU A 430 -15.85 -10.85 -40.18
C LEU A 430 -14.42 -11.17 -39.77
N GLU A 431 -13.63 -11.61 -40.75
CA GLU A 431 -12.22 -11.93 -40.56
C GLU A 431 -11.42 -10.70 -40.06
N PRO A 432 -10.26 -10.93 -39.40
CA PRO A 432 -9.46 -9.86 -38.82
C PRO A 432 -8.89 -8.96 -39.92
N GLN A 433 -9.32 -7.70 -39.95
CA GLN A 433 -8.90 -6.75 -41.00
C GLN A 433 -8.81 -5.30 -40.53
N PHE A 434 -9.15 -4.99 -39.29
CA PHE A 434 -9.10 -3.62 -38.75
C PHE A 434 -7.91 -3.47 -37.80
N GLU A 435 -7.14 -2.39 -37.93
CA GLU A 435 -6.04 -2.12 -36.99
C GLU A 435 -6.54 -1.71 -35.60
N GLU A 436 -7.77 -1.20 -35.53
CA GLU A 436 -8.40 -0.71 -34.31
C GLU A 436 -9.79 -1.35 -34.08
N ARG A 437 -10.27 -1.24 -32.84
CA ARG A 437 -11.59 -1.74 -32.43
C ARG A 437 -12.70 -1.04 -33.22
N VAL A 438 -13.62 -1.82 -33.76
CA VAL A 438 -14.81 -1.30 -34.45
C VAL A 438 -16.02 -1.30 -33.50
N THR A 439 -16.77 -0.20 -33.45
CA THR A 439 -18.02 -0.16 -32.66
C THR A 439 -19.09 -0.93 -33.43
N ILE A 440 -19.76 -1.88 -32.77
CA ILE A 440 -20.84 -2.64 -33.40
C ILE A 440 -22.18 -2.20 -32.83
N ILE A 441 -23.12 -1.95 -33.73
CA ILE A 441 -24.46 -1.48 -33.42
C ILE A 441 -25.43 -2.32 -34.25
N GLY A 442 -25.98 -3.39 -33.67
CA GLY A 442 -26.80 -4.34 -34.43
C GLY A 442 -26.01 -4.88 -35.62
N PRO A 443 -26.54 -4.87 -36.86
CA PRO A 443 -25.83 -5.36 -38.04
C PRO A 443 -24.79 -4.38 -38.62
N TYR A 444 -24.50 -3.26 -37.95
CA TYR A 444 -23.64 -2.18 -38.48
C TYR A 444 -22.31 -2.09 -37.72
N LEU A 445 -21.22 -1.85 -38.47
CA LEU A 445 -19.87 -1.57 -38.01
C LEU A 445 -19.56 -0.08 -38.19
N GLU A 446 -19.16 0.59 -37.12
CA GLU A 446 -18.64 1.96 -37.18
C GLU A 446 -17.18 1.92 -37.65
N LEU A 447 -16.91 2.52 -38.82
CA LEU A 447 -15.56 2.71 -39.33
C LEU A 447 -15.20 4.18 -39.13
N ILE A 448 -14.42 4.47 -38.09
CA ILE A 448 -13.83 5.79 -37.90
C ILE A 448 -12.67 5.86 -38.88
N ASN A 449 -12.89 6.48 -40.04
CA ASN A 449 -11.80 6.69 -40.99
C ASN A 449 -10.91 7.80 -40.41
N ASP A 450 -9.81 7.40 -39.78
CA ASP A 450 -8.87 8.31 -39.14
C ASP A 450 -7.94 8.97 -40.17
N GLU A 451 -8.52 9.67 -41.16
CA GLU A 451 -7.77 10.63 -41.96
C GLU A 451 -8.63 11.86 -42.25
N SER A 452 -8.34 12.92 -41.50
CA SER A 452 -8.83 14.30 -41.61
C SER A 452 -10.10 14.68 -40.82
N PHE A 453 -9.86 15.32 -39.68
CA PHE A 453 -10.71 16.36 -39.12
C PHE A 453 -11.20 17.31 -40.24
N LEU A 454 -12.45 17.15 -40.70
CA LEU A 454 -13.38 18.19 -41.25
C LEU A 454 -14.46 17.64 -42.21
N SER A 455 -15.12 16.53 -41.92
CA SER A 455 -16.41 16.26 -42.58
C SER A 455 -17.42 15.63 -41.62
N ASP A 456 -18.62 16.22 -41.54
CA ASP A 456 -19.76 15.83 -40.69
C ASP A 456 -20.40 14.48 -41.07
N TYR A 457 -19.62 13.53 -41.60
CA TYR A 457 -20.13 12.27 -42.13
C TYR A 457 -19.44 11.07 -41.48
N THR A 458 -20.08 10.51 -40.45
CA THR A 458 -19.78 9.15 -39.99
C THR A 458 -20.45 8.16 -40.93
N TYR A 459 -19.67 7.20 -41.43
CA TYR A 459 -20.15 6.11 -42.29
C TYR A 459 -20.12 4.80 -41.50
N TYR A 460 -21.14 3.97 -41.71
CA TYR A 460 -21.23 2.63 -41.13
C TYR A 460 -21.22 1.59 -42.23
N HIS A 461 -20.56 0.47 -41.99
CA HIS A 461 -20.55 -0.68 -42.89
C HIS A 461 -21.55 -1.72 -42.41
N ILE A 462 -22.31 -2.33 -43.32
CA ILE A 462 -23.22 -3.43 -42.94
C ILE A 462 -22.40 -4.73 -42.91
N LEU A 463 -22.57 -5.54 -41.85
CA LEU A 463 -22.03 -6.90 -41.79
C LEU A 463 -22.58 -7.69 -43.00
N ASN A 464 -21.68 -8.23 -43.83
CA ASN A 464 -21.95 -8.97 -45.09
C ASN A 464 -22.26 -8.14 -46.36
N LEU A 465 -22.17 -6.81 -46.35
CA LEU A 465 -22.32 -5.99 -47.58
C LEU A 465 -21.26 -4.90 -47.65
N ASN A 466 -20.50 -4.83 -48.75
CA ASN A 466 -19.49 -3.79 -49.02
C ASN A 466 -20.11 -2.42 -49.41
N THR A 467 -21.14 -1.99 -48.68
CA THR A 467 -21.86 -0.74 -48.95
C THR A 467 -21.82 0.17 -47.72
N PRO A 468 -21.13 1.32 -47.79
CA PRO A 468 -21.15 2.32 -46.73
C PRO A 468 -22.52 3.01 -46.66
N VAL A 469 -23.01 3.22 -45.44
CA VAL A 469 -24.32 3.84 -45.16
C VAL A 469 -24.13 5.10 -44.30
N PRO A 470 -24.78 6.24 -44.63
CA PRO A 470 -24.69 7.46 -43.83
C PRO A 470 -25.31 7.32 -42.43
N PHE A 471 -24.71 7.93 -41.40
CA PHE A 471 -25.21 7.94 -40.02
C PHE A 471 -26.69 8.32 -39.87
N GLY A 472 -27.19 9.27 -40.66
CA GLY A 472 -28.58 9.70 -40.63
C GLY A 472 -29.59 8.59 -40.98
N GLU A 473 -29.18 7.58 -41.74
CA GLU A 473 -30.00 6.41 -42.07
C GLU A 473 -29.88 5.32 -41.00
N VAL A 474 -28.68 5.10 -40.47
CA VAL A 474 -28.40 4.13 -39.39
C VAL A 474 -29.09 4.54 -38.09
N LYS A 475 -29.21 5.86 -37.84
CA LYS A 475 -29.81 6.39 -36.60
C LYS A 475 -31.22 5.89 -36.30
N LYS A 476 -31.96 5.49 -37.34
CA LYS A 476 -33.35 5.02 -37.23
C LYS A 476 -33.47 3.60 -36.67
N TYR A 477 -32.36 2.85 -36.64
CA TYR A 477 -32.31 1.46 -36.20
C TYR A 477 -31.76 1.28 -34.77
N PHE A 478 -31.34 2.36 -34.11
CA PHE A 478 -31.01 2.32 -32.68
C PHE A 478 -32.28 2.15 -31.85
N ILE A 479 -32.63 0.91 -31.50
CA ILE A 479 -33.58 0.65 -30.42
C ILE A 479 -32.83 0.98 -29.11
N PRO A 480 -33.42 1.71 -28.14
CA PRO A 480 -32.78 1.93 -26.85
C PRO A 480 -32.64 0.57 -26.17
N TYR A 481 -31.43 0.01 -26.16
CA TYR A 481 -31.13 -1.26 -25.51
C TYR A 481 -31.27 -1.09 -23.99
N ASN A 482 -32.45 -1.38 -23.45
CA ASN A 482 -32.61 -1.66 -22.03
C ASN A 482 -32.01 -3.05 -21.81
N ILE A 483 -30.74 -3.11 -21.40
CA ILE A 483 -30.15 -4.32 -20.85
C ILE A 483 -30.94 -4.62 -19.57
N ASP A 484 -31.84 -5.59 -19.64
CA ASP A 484 -32.57 -6.11 -18.48
C ASP A 484 -31.55 -6.90 -17.62
N GLU A 485 -30.82 -6.20 -16.76
CA GLU A 485 -29.94 -6.83 -15.77
C GLU A 485 -30.80 -7.72 -14.86
N ARG A 486 -30.82 -9.04 -15.13
CA ARG A 486 -31.41 -10.03 -14.24
C ARG A 486 -30.56 -10.12 -12.97
N LYS A 487 -30.84 -9.26 -11.99
CA LYS A 487 -30.17 -9.30 -10.69
C LYS A 487 -30.60 -10.58 -9.95
N GLY A 488 -29.64 -11.47 -9.72
CA GLY A 488 -29.85 -12.71 -8.97
C GLY A 488 -30.50 -12.46 -7.60
N LYS A 489 -31.30 -13.41 -7.13
CA LYS A 489 -31.98 -13.32 -5.83
C LYS A 489 -31.08 -13.95 -4.78
N LEU A 490 -30.82 -13.24 -3.68
CA LEU A 490 -30.11 -13.80 -2.53
C LEU A 490 -30.95 -14.95 -1.93
N ILE A 491 -30.42 -16.18 -1.93
CA ILE A 491 -31.16 -17.37 -1.47
C ILE A 491 -30.87 -17.67 0.00
N SER A 492 -29.62 -17.57 0.46
CA SER A 492 -29.29 -17.70 1.89
C SER A 492 -27.87 -17.20 2.20
N ARG A 493 -27.61 -16.91 3.50
CA ARG A 493 -26.27 -16.61 4.04
C ARG A 493 -25.63 -17.79 4.79
N TYR A 494 -26.27 -18.95 4.77
CA TYR A 494 -25.81 -20.14 5.48
C TYR A 494 -25.50 -21.23 4.45
N ASP A 495 -24.34 -21.87 4.60
CA ASP A 495 -23.80 -23.02 3.82
C ASP A 495 -22.78 -22.70 2.69
N ALA A 496 -22.47 -21.43 2.41
CA ALA A 496 -21.44 -21.07 1.43
C ALA A 496 -20.00 -21.42 1.88
N GLU A 497 -19.67 -21.20 3.15
CA GLU A 497 -18.32 -21.47 3.69
C GLU A 497 -17.99 -22.97 3.67
N THR A 498 -18.94 -23.83 4.05
CA THR A 498 -18.76 -25.29 4.05
C THR A 498 -18.60 -25.82 2.62
N LYS A 499 -19.42 -25.36 1.67
CA LYS A 499 -19.30 -25.72 0.25
C LYS A 499 -17.92 -25.37 -0.30
N ILE A 500 -17.43 -24.15 -0.05
CA ILE A 500 -16.13 -23.69 -0.56
C ILE A 500 -14.95 -24.45 0.05
N LYS A 501 -14.99 -24.75 1.36
CA LYS A 501 -13.93 -25.55 2.00
C LYS A 501 -13.78 -26.96 1.43
N ASN A 502 -14.83 -27.50 0.83
CA ASN A 502 -14.82 -28.81 0.20
C ASN A 502 -14.47 -28.77 -1.30
N MET A 503 -14.27 -27.58 -1.88
CA MET A 503 -13.87 -27.43 -3.27
C MET A 503 -12.33 -27.39 -3.38
N ASP A 504 -11.75 -28.28 -4.20
CA ASP A 504 -10.32 -28.30 -4.54
C ASP A 504 -9.84 -26.98 -5.19
N PHE A 505 -10.78 -26.14 -5.62
CA PHE A 505 -10.56 -24.79 -6.16
C PHE A 505 -9.72 -23.88 -5.25
N LEU A 506 -9.84 -24.03 -3.92
CA LEU A 506 -9.09 -23.21 -2.97
C LEU A 506 -7.59 -23.53 -2.94
N GLU A 507 -7.18 -24.73 -3.34
CA GLU A 507 -5.77 -25.11 -3.35
C GLU A 507 -4.96 -24.23 -4.32
N ILE A 508 -5.60 -23.74 -5.39
CA ILE A 508 -4.98 -22.88 -6.40
C ILE A 508 -4.65 -21.49 -5.84
N TYR A 509 -5.53 -20.94 -4.99
CA TYR A 509 -5.43 -19.56 -4.49
C TYR A 509 -4.82 -19.45 -3.08
N GLY A 510 -4.65 -20.58 -2.38
CA GLY A 510 -4.13 -20.62 -1.01
C GLY A 510 -5.13 -20.17 0.06
N GLU A 511 -4.64 -19.84 1.26
CA GLU A 511 -5.51 -19.35 2.35
C GLU A 511 -6.18 -18.02 1.98
N LEU A 512 -7.51 -18.04 1.86
CA LEU A 512 -8.30 -16.88 1.50
C LEU A 512 -8.52 -15.96 2.72
N PRO A 513 -8.20 -14.65 2.64
CA PRO A 513 -8.51 -13.66 3.69
C PRO A 513 -9.98 -13.21 3.60
N VAL A 514 -10.91 -14.15 3.62
CA VAL A 514 -12.36 -13.91 3.46
C VAL A 514 -12.99 -13.67 4.82
N ILE A 515 -13.76 -12.59 4.90
CA ILE A 515 -14.51 -12.15 6.09
C ILE A 515 -15.94 -12.66 6.04
N GLU A 516 -16.52 -12.71 4.84
CA GLU A 516 -17.93 -13.05 4.65
C GLU A 516 -18.10 -13.82 3.33
N TYR A 517 -18.96 -14.83 3.37
CA TYR A 517 -19.35 -15.64 2.23
C TYR A 517 -20.84 -15.39 1.97
N GLU A 518 -21.22 -15.09 0.73
CA GLU A 518 -22.62 -14.95 0.33
C GLU A 518 -22.89 -15.80 -0.91
N TRP A 519 -24.01 -16.51 -0.93
CA TRP A 519 -24.40 -17.34 -2.07
C TRP A 519 -25.64 -16.77 -2.75
N PHE A 520 -25.52 -16.57 -4.05
CA PHE A 520 -26.56 -16.05 -4.92
C PHE A 520 -26.94 -17.12 -5.93
N GLN A 521 -28.22 -17.36 -6.14
CA GLN A 521 -28.68 -18.17 -7.28
C GLN A 521 -29.45 -17.25 -8.22
N TYR A 522 -29.17 -17.36 -9.52
CA TYR A 522 -29.95 -16.62 -10.50
C TYR A 522 -31.30 -17.33 -10.67
N LEU A 523 -32.38 -16.55 -10.57
CA LEU A 523 -33.74 -17.05 -10.80
C LEU A 523 -33.81 -17.64 -12.21
N ASP A 524 -34.39 -18.84 -12.31
CA ASP A 524 -34.62 -19.56 -13.58
C ASP A 524 -33.35 -20.01 -14.32
N SER A 525 -32.24 -20.27 -13.61
CA SER A 525 -31.05 -20.89 -14.20
C SER A 525 -30.36 -21.89 -13.27
N ASN A 526 -29.56 -22.79 -13.86
CA ASN A 526 -28.68 -23.70 -13.11
C ASN A 526 -27.40 -23.02 -12.61
N TYR A 527 -27.27 -21.70 -12.80
CA TYR A 527 -26.12 -20.93 -12.36
C TYR A 527 -26.31 -20.40 -10.95
N SER A 528 -25.25 -20.51 -10.16
CA SER A 528 -25.14 -19.81 -8.90
C SER A 528 -23.78 -19.15 -8.77
N VAL A 529 -23.70 -18.13 -7.93
CA VAL A 529 -22.47 -17.36 -7.72
C VAL A 529 -22.20 -17.30 -6.24
N ILE A 530 -20.96 -17.63 -5.86
CA ILE A 530 -20.52 -17.41 -4.49
C ILE A 530 -19.66 -16.16 -4.44
N ARG A 531 -20.09 -15.19 -3.64
CA ARG A 531 -19.33 -14.00 -3.32
C ARG A 531 -18.43 -14.27 -2.11
N LEU A 532 -17.14 -14.00 -2.29
CA LEU A 532 -16.11 -14.00 -1.28
C LEU A 532 -15.77 -12.55 -0.92
N ALA A 533 -16.24 -12.06 0.23
CA ALA A 533 -15.90 -10.71 0.67
C ALA A 533 -14.59 -10.73 1.48
N THR A 534 -13.60 -9.97 1.03
CA THR A 534 -12.36 -9.71 1.77
C THR A 534 -12.41 -8.33 2.43
N THR A 535 -11.36 -7.96 3.18
CA THR A 535 -11.20 -6.60 3.75
C THR A 535 -11.26 -5.48 2.71
N ASN A 536 -10.85 -5.76 1.47
CA ASN A 536 -10.60 -4.71 0.46
C ASN A 536 -11.55 -4.80 -0.74
N THR A 537 -12.14 -5.96 -1.02
CA THR A 537 -12.86 -6.22 -2.27
C THR A 537 -13.70 -7.48 -2.16
N SER A 538 -14.58 -7.71 -3.13
CA SER A 538 -15.34 -8.95 -3.25
C SER A 538 -14.91 -9.70 -4.50
N TYR A 539 -14.81 -11.01 -4.37
CA TYR A 539 -14.64 -11.93 -5.47
C TYR A 539 -15.89 -12.75 -5.67
N TYR A 540 -16.05 -13.31 -6.85
CA TYR A 540 -17.19 -14.08 -7.28
C TYR A 540 -16.69 -15.34 -7.95
N ILE A 541 -17.20 -16.49 -7.51
CA ILE A 541 -16.99 -17.81 -8.11
C ILE A 541 -18.26 -18.15 -8.85
N LEU A 542 -18.13 -18.55 -10.11
CA LEU A 542 -19.24 -19.01 -10.92
C LEU A 542 -19.42 -20.51 -10.77
N LEU A 543 -20.64 -20.94 -10.44
CA LEU A 543 -21.02 -22.34 -10.35
C LEU A 543 -22.12 -22.68 -11.36
N LYS A 544 -22.09 -23.91 -11.85
CA LYS A 544 -23.21 -24.56 -12.56
C LYS A 544 -23.49 -25.89 -11.86
N ASP A 545 -24.75 -26.13 -11.50
CA ASP A 545 -25.15 -27.36 -10.81
C ASP A 545 -24.31 -27.66 -9.55
N ASP A 546 -23.98 -26.60 -8.79
CA ASP A 546 -23.11 -26.61 -7.59
C ASP A 546 -21.62 -26.96 -7.81
N GLU A 547 -21.18 -27.14 -9.06
CA GLU A 547 -19.78 -27.33 -9.42
C GLU A 547 -19.15 -26.04 -9.95
N VAL A 548 -17.83 -25.85 -9.71
CA VAL A 548 -17.10 -24.66 -10.19
C VAL A 548 -17.02 -24.70 -11.72
N LEU A 549 -17.72 -23.77 -12.36
CA LEU A 549 -17.82 -23.73 -13.83
C LEU A 549 -16.51 -23.30 -14.47
N VAL A 550 -15.88 -22.25 -13.92
CA VAL A 550 -14.56 -21.79 -14.32
C VAL A 550 -13.70 -21.67 -13.08
N PRO A 551 -12.49 -22.27 -13.05
CA PRO A 551 -11.59 -22.18 -11.92
C PRO A 551 -10.90 -20.80 -11.88
N LYS A 552 -11.70 -19.72 -11.83
CA LYS A 552 -11.24 -18.33 -11.69
C LYS A 552 -12.03 -17.56 -10.64
N LEU A 553 -11.38 -16.55 -10.06
CA LEU A 553 -12.02 -15.56 -9.20
C LEU A 553 -12.30 -14.27 -9.98
N TYR A 554 -13.57 -13.87 -10.00
CA TYR A 554 -14.02 -12.67 -10.70
C TYR A 554 -14.34 -11.51 -9.75
N LYS A 555 -14.25 -10.27 -10.21
CA LYS A 555 -14.69 -9.05 -9.50
C LYS A 555 -16.16 -8.75 -9.69
N ASN A 556 -16.74 -9.21 -10.79
CA ASN A 556 -18.16 -9.08 -11.07
C ASN A 556 -18.58 -10.14 -12.08
N ILE A 557 -19.81 -10.62 -12.01
CA ILE A 557 -20.37 -11.61 -12.92
C ILE A 557 -21.79 -11.16 -13.30
N ASN A 558 -22.03 -11.02 -14.59
CA ASN A 558 -23.31 -10.64 -15.16
C ASN A 558 -23.76 -11.71 -16.17
N LEU A 559 -25.00 -12.19 -16.06
CA LEU A 559 -25.62 -13.03 -17.08
C LEU A 559 -26.14 -12.12 -18.20
N LEU A 560 -25.73 -12.35 -19.44
CA LEU A 560 -26.05 -11.43 -20.54
C LEU A 560 -27.39 -11.73 -21.23
N ASN A 561 -27.77 -12.99 -21.44
CA ASN A 561 -28.92 -13.34 -22.29
C ASN A 561 -29.52 -14.74 -22.02
N GLU A 562 -30.56 -15.09 -22.81
CA GLU A 562 -31.25 -16.39 -22.80
C GLU A 562 -30.39 -17.55 -23.33
N ASN A 563 -29.33 -17.26 -24.09
CA ASN A 563 -28.32 -18.24 -24.54
C ASN A 563 -27.22 -18.47 -23.48
N ASN A 564 -27.46 -18.02 -22.24
CA ASN A 564 -26.62 -18.29 -21.07
C ASN A 564 -25.14 -17.88 -21.21
N ILE A 565 -24.84 -16.82 -21.98
CA ILE A 565 -23.48 -16.24 -22.00
C ILE A 565 -23.25 -15.42 -20.74
N ILE A 566 -22.12 -15.67 -20.09
CA ILE A 566 -21.77 -15.07 -18.81
C ILE A 566 -20.59 -14.13 -19.01
N ARG A 567 -20.80 -12.85 -18.67
CA ARG A 567 -19.76 -11.82 -18.68
C ARG A 567 -19.15 -11.70 -17.29
N ALA A 568 -17.90 -12.11 -17.17
CA ALA A 568 -17.21 -12.19 -15.89
C ALA A 568 -15.97 -11.28 -15.90
N HIS A 569 -15.99 -10.21 -15.11
CA HIS A 569 -14.92 -9.23 -15.05
C HIS A 569 -13.87 -9.61 -14.01
N TYR A 570 -12.58 -9.44 -14.30
CA TYR A 570 -11.49 -9.55 -13.34
C TYR A 570 -10.34 -8.59 -13.69
N PHE A 571 -9.85 -7.82 -12.72
CA PHE A 571 -8.63 -6.99 -12.83
C PHE A 571 -8.42 -6.13 -14.10
N GLY A 572 -9.50 -5.59 -14.69
CA GLY A 572 -9.44 -4.79 -15.92
C GLY A 572 -9.88 -5.57 -17.17
N ASN A 573 -9.87 -6.90 -17.05
CA ASN A 573 -10.21 -7.83 -18.09
C ASN A 573 -11.65 -8.35 -17.94
N THR A 574 -12.15 -8.98 -19.00
CA THR A 574 -13.48 -9.60 -19.03
C THR A 574 -13.43 -10.93 -19.76
N ASP A 575 -13.81 -12.01 -19.09
CA ASP A 575 -14.09 -13.29 -19.73
C ASP A 575 -15.56 -13.34 -20.18
N PHE A 576 -15.81 -13.94 -21.33
CA PHE A 576 -17.13 -14.34 -21.80
C PHE A 576 -17.15 -15.86 -21.84
N ILE A 577 -18.07 -16.42 -21.08
CA ILE A 577 -18.12 -17.85 -20.75
C ILE A 577 -19.42 -18.40 -21.31
N ASN A 578 -19.36 -19.51 -22.05
CA ASN A 578 -20.55 -20.23 -22.53
C ASN A 578 -21.15 -21.12 -21.43
N GLU A 579 -22.16 -21.92 -21.78
CA GLU A 579 -22.83 -22.79 -20.82
C GLU A 579 -21.96 -23.91 -20.29
N GLU A 580 -21.02 -24.35 -21.10
CA GLU A 580 -20.09 -25.43 -20.81
C GLU A 580 -18.93 -24.99 -19.91
N GLY A 581 -18.83 -23.68 -19.62
CA GLY A 581 -17.76 -23.11 -18.83
C GLY A 581 -16.49 -22.81 -19.62
N GLU A 582 -16.56 -22.91 -20.94
CA GLU A 582 -15.45 -22.56 -21.81
C GLU A 582 -15.37 -21.05 -21.96
N ILE A 583 -14.14 -20.52 -21.87
CA ILE A 583 -13.90 -19.13 -22.21
C ILE A 583 -13.92 -19.04 -23.74
N VAL A 584 -15.04 -18.57 -24.26
CA VAL A 584 -15.26 -18.36 -25.70
C VAL A 584 -14.63 -17.05 -26.17
N TRP A 585 -14.49 -16.09 -25.26
CA TRP A 585 -13.87 -14.80 -25.55
C TRP A 585 -13.28 -14.13 -24.30
N TYR A 586 -12.26 -13.29 -24.49
CA TYR A 586 -11.60 -12.55 -23.41
C TYR A 586 -11.23 -11.13 -23.88
N GLU A 587 -11.54 -10.12 -23.07
CA GLU A 587 -11.18 -8.71 -23.25
C GLU A 587 -10.08 -8.32 -22.23
N ASN A 588 -9.06 -7.60 -22.69
CA ASN A 588 -7.94 -7.06 -21.90
C ASN A 588 -8.08 -5.54 -21.70
#